data_AF-A0A7J2WFU2-F1
#
_entry.id   AF-A0A7J2WFU2-F1
#
_cell.length_a   1.000
_cell.length_b   1.000
_cell.length_c   1.000
_cell.angle_alpha   90.00
_cell.angle_beta   90.00
_cell.angle_gamma   90.00
#
_symmetry.space_group_name_H-M   'P 1'
#
loop_
_entity.id
_entity.type
_entity.pdbx_description
1 polymer ?
#
loop_
_entity_poly.entity_id
_entity_poly.type
_entity_poly.pdbx_seq_one_letter_code
_entity_poly.pdbx_strand_id
1 'polypeptide(L)'
;HFFVFYYATISAITPPVALAAYAAATLAKDDPMRVGFTAVRLGFAAILTPFILIFKPGLLLIIREPLPMIIGEVITAFIAVYAIALGLEGFYKTTMNIPERLLLIISGLLLFAPTGLAVDLIATVLIVAMTLIHIRRTNKIRISSPTKS
;
A
#
# COMPACT_ATOMS: atom_id res chain seq x y z
N HIS A 1 -14.19 -13.48 -14.37
CA HIS A 1 -15.24 -12.50 -14.06
C HIS A 1 -14.91 -11.61 -12.86
N PHE A 2 -14.43 -12.14 -11.72
CA PHE A 2 -14.11 -11.34 -10.53
C PHE A 2 -13.13 -10.18 -10.79
N PHE A 3 -12.09 -10.42 -11.60
CA PHE A 3 -11.12 -9.38 -11.98
C PHE A 3 -11.77 -8.15 -12.62
N VAL A 4 -12.62 -8.35 -13.64
CA VAL A 4 -13.30 -7.24 -14.35
C VAL A 4 -14.33 -6.56 -13.46
N PHE A 5 -15.08 -7.32 -12.66
CA PHE A 5 -16.03 -6.77 -11.68
C PHE A 5 -15.33 -5.87 -10.65
N TYR A 6 -14.18 -6.31 -10.13
CA TYR A 6 -13.39 -5.53 -9.19
C TYR A 6 -12.86 -4.24 -9.80
N TYR A 7 -12.36 -4.27 -11.04
CA TYR A 7 -11.94 -3.04 -11.73
C TYR A 7 -13.10 -2.11 -12.06
N ALA A 8 -14.29 -2.65 -12.35
CA ALA A 8 -15.48 -1.83 -12.57
C ALA A 8 -15.84 -1.00 -11.32
N THR A 9 -15.77 -1.58 -10.12
CA THR A 9 -16.04 -0.83 -8.88
C THR A 9 -14.95 0.19 -8.55
N ILE A 10 -13.68 -0.16 -8.75
CA ILE A 10 -12.55 0.76 -8.50
C ILE A 10 -12.40 1.84 -9.57
N SER A 11 -12.93 1.65 -10.79
CA SER A 11 -12.88 2.68 -11.85
C SER A 11 -13.49 4.02 -11.44
N ALA A 12 -14.43 4.01 -10.48
CA ALA A 12 -15.10 5.21 -9.98
C ALA A 12 -14.18 6.16 -9.19
N ILE A 13 -12.95 5.75 -8.85
CA ILE A 13 -11.96 6.60 -8.16
C ILE A 13 -10.79 7.06 -9.06
N THR A 14 -10.67 6.56 -10.29
CA THR A 14 -9.55 6.91 -11.21
C THR A 14 -9.90 8.10 -12.13
N PRO A 15 -9.14 9.21 -12.13
CA PRO A 15 -9.30 10.30 -13.10
C PRO A 15 -9.08 9.81 -14.53
N PRO A 16 -9.83 10.31 -15.54
CA PRO A 16 -10.78 11.43 -15.55
C PRO A 16 -12.27 11.05 -15.38
N VAL A 17 -12.58 9.79 -15.02
CA VAL A 17 -13.96 9.25 -15.00
C VAL A 17 -14.46 9.00 -13.57
N ALA A 18 -13.80 9.59 -12.57
CA ALA A 18 -14.04 9.36 -11.15
C ALA A 18 -15.32 10.05 -10.63
N LEU A 19 -16.49 9.62 -11.08
CA LEU A 19 -17.79 10.23 -10.75
C LEU A 19 -18.00 10.40 -9.22
N ALA A 20 -17.59 9.40 -8.44
CA ALA A 20 -17.66 9.45 -6.98
C ALA A 20 -16.72 10.51 -6.38
N ALA A 21 -15.49 10.60 -6.89
CA ALA A 21 -14.54 11.63 -6.47
C ALA A 21 -15.01 13.04 -6.86
N TYR A 22 -15.68 13.19 -8.00
CA TYR A 22 -16.22 14.48 -8.46
C TYR A 22 -17.40 14.94 -7.61
N ALA A 23 -18.29 14.02 -7.21
CA ALA A 23 -19.34 14.33 -6.24
C ALA A 23 -18.77 14.70 -4.86
N ALA A 24 -17.69 14.04 -4.42
CA ALA A 24 -17.01 14.41 -3.18
C ALA A 24 -16.34 15.80 -3.27
N ALA A 25 -15.78 16.15 -4.44
CA ALA A 25 -15.13 17.44 -4.67
C ALA A 25 -16.11 18.62 -4.60
N THR A 26 -17.33 18.48 -5.13
CA THR A 26 -18.35 19.55 -5.02
C THR A 26 -18.79 19.78 -3.58
N LEU A 27 -18.87 18.71 -2.77
CA LEU A 27 -19.16 18.82 -1.34
C LEU A 27 -17.99 19.46 -0.57
N ALA A 28 -16.75 19.11 -0.92
CA ALA A 28 -15.52 19.62 -0.29
C ALA A 28 -15.11 21.02 -0.79
N LYS A 29 -15.75 21.56 -1.83
CA LYS A 29 -15.40 22.82 -2.51
C LYS A 29 -13.94 22.86 -3.00
N ASP A 30 -13.45 21.74 -3.53
CA ASP A 30 -12.09 21.61 -4.07
C ASP A 30 -12.12 21.19 -5.54
N ASP A 31 -10.98 21.28 -6.21
CA ASP A 31 -10.81 20.90 -7.61
C ASP A 31 -11.05 19.38 -7.81
N PRO A 32 -11.99 18.97 -8.67
CA PRO A 32 -12.33 17.56 -8.89
C PRO A 32 -11.14 16.70 -9.32
N MET A 33 -10.20 17.27 -10.08
CA MET A 33 -9.02 16.55 -10.54
C MET A 33 -8.05 16.29 -9.37
N ARG A 34 -7.81 17.28 -8.51
CA ARG A 34 -6.98 17.13 -7.30
C ARG A 34 -7.55 16.12 -6.31
N VAL A 35 -8.86 16.15 -6.07
CA VAL A 35 -9.55 15.17 -5.22
C VAL A 35 -9.42 13.77 -5.84
N GLY A 36 -9.61 13.63 -7.15
CA GLY A 36 -9.42 12.37 -7.86
C GLY A 36 -8.00 11.81 -7.75
N PHE A 37 -6.96 12.64 -7.92
CA PHE A 37 -5.57 12.20 -7.73
C PHE A 37 -5.29 11.76 -6.30
N THR A 38 -5.84 12.48 -5.32
CA THR A 38 -5.71 12.12 -3.90
C THR A 38 -6.43 10.81 -3.61
N ALA A 39 -7.63 10.60 -4.17
CA ALA A 39 -8.38 9.37 -4.04
C ALA A 39 -7.63 8.16 -4.64
N VAL A 40 -6.99 8.31 -5.80
CA VAL A 40 -6.14 7.26 -6.39
C VAL A 40 -4.94 6.95 -5.51
N ARG A 41 -4.30 7.98 -4.96
CA ARG A 41 -3.13 7.79 -4.09
C ARG A 41 -3.48 6.97 -2.86
N LEU A 42 -4.58 7.31 -2.20
CA LEU A 42 -5.12 6.58 -1.04
C LEU A 42 -5.65 5.19 -1.43
N GLY A 43 -6.28 5.09 -2.60
CA GLY A 43 -6.89 3.88 -3.14
C GLY A 43 -5.91 2.94 -3.86
N PHE A 44 -4.60 3.22 -3.85
CA PHE A 44 -3.63 2.44 -4.63
C PHE A 44 -3.58 0.97 -4.20
N ALA A 45 -3.76 0.70 -2.90
CA ALA A 45 -3.89 -0.65 -2.36
C ALA A 45 -5.05 -1.42 -3.03
N ALA A 46 -6.17 -0.74 -3.27
CA ALA A 46 -7.30 -1.34 -3.97
C ALA A 46 -6.96 -1.65 -5.42
N ILE A 47 -6.21 -0.79 -6.12
CA ILE A 47 -5.76 -1.01 -7.50
C ILE A 47 -4.84 -2.25 -7.61
N LEU A 48 -4.02 -2.53 -6.60
CA LEU A 48 -3.11 -3.67 -6.57
C LEU A 48 -3.77 -5.00 -6.21
N THR A 49 -4.86 -4.98 -5.46
CA THR A 49 -5.57 -6.17 -4.96
C THR A 49 -5.82 -7.26 -6.01
N PRO A 50 -6.34 -6.97 -7.22
CA PRO A 50 -6.62 -8.02 -8.21
C PRO A 50 -5.36 -8.76 -8.69
N PHE A 51 -4.20 -8.09 -8.69
CA PHE A 51 -2.93 -8.73 -8.99
C PHE A 51 -2.45 -9.64 -7.85
N ILE A 52 -2.69 -9.27 -6.59
CA ILE A 52 -2.38 -10.13 -5.43
C ILE A 52 -3.15 -11.45 -5.53
N LEU A 53 -4.43 -11.38 -5.92
CA LEU A 53 -5.28 -12.56 -6.06
C LEU A 53 -4.82 -13.51 -7.17
N ILE A 54 -4.08 -12.99 -8.17
CA ILE A 54 -3.45 -13.82 -9.21
C ILE A 54 -2.21 -14.52 -8.66
N PHE A 55 -1.39 -13.83 -7.86
CA PHE A 55 -0.14 -14.37 -7.34
C PHE A 55 -0.29 -15.22 -6.07
N LYS A 56 -1.34 -15.00 -5.29
CA LYS A 56 -1.63 -15.69 -4.03
C LYS A 56 -3.04 -16.27 -4.08
N PRO A 57 -3.22 -17.41 -4.77
CA PRO A 57 -4.55 -17.93 -5.05
C PRO A 57 -5.24 -18.49 -3.79
N GLY A 58 -4.50 -18.73 -2.69
CA GLY A 58 -5.09 -19.08 -1.39
C GLY A 58 -6.00 -17.97 -0.84
N LEU A 59 -5.80 -16.70 -1.20
CA LEU A 59 -6.70 -15.61 -0.82
C LEU A 59 -8.11 -15.75 -1.42
N LEU A 60 -8.24 -16.44 -2.56
CA LEU A 60 -9.55 -16.65 -3.17
C LEU A 60 -10.35 -17.71 -2.40
N LEU A 61 -9.72 -18.51 -1.55
CA LEU A 61 -10.33 -19.65 -0.85
C LEU A 61 -10.99 -20.68 -1.79
N ILE A 62 -10.78 -20.57 -3.10
CA ILE A 62 -11.29 -21.47 -4.14
C ILE A 62 -10.38 -22.70 -4.23
N ILE A 63 -9.08 -22.53 -3.99
CA ILE A 63 -8.10 -23.61 -3.99
C ILE A 63 -8.05 -24.23 -2.59
N ARG A 64 -8.04 -25.56 -2.52
CA ARG A 64 -7.87 -26.32 -1.27
C ARG A 64 -6.42 -26.30 -0.81
N GLU A 65 -5.96 -25.13 -0.42
CA GLU A 65 -4.68 -24.90 0.27
C GLU A 65 -4.83 -25.25 1.77
N PRO A 66 -3.77 -25.77 2.43
CA PRO A 66 -3.77 -25.92 3.88
C PRO A 66 -3.97 -24.57 4.59
N LEU A 67 -4.79 -24.55 5.65
CA LEU A 67 -5.09 -23.33 6.40
C LEU A 67 -3.85 -22.51 6.83
N PRO A 68 -2.74 -23.13 7.29
CA PRO A 68 -1.52 -22.38 7.63
C PRO A 68 -0.92 -21.60 6.44
N MET A 69 -1.02 -22.14 5.23
CA MET A 69 -0.49 -21.50 4.02
C MET A 69 -1.34 -20.30 3.63
N ILE A 70 -2.67 -20.44 3.70
CA ILE A 70 -3.61 -19.33 3.47
C ILE A 70 -3.34 -18.18 4.44
N ILE A 71 -3.15 -18.47 5.73
CA ILE A 71 -2.84 -17.45 6.75
C ILE A 71 -1.51 -16.75 6.40
N GLY A 72 -0.48 -17.49 6.01
CA GLY A 72 0.79 -16.94 5.56
C GLY A 72 0.65 -16.02 4.34
N GLU A 73 -0.16 -16.42 3.35
CA GLU A 73 -0.43 -15.61 2.17
C GLU A 73 -1.16 -14.30 2.52
N VAL A 74 -2.16 -14.36 3.40
CA VAL A 74 -2.90 -13.16 3.87
C VAL A 74 -1.97 -12.19 4.60
N ILE A 75 -1.14 -12.70 5.51
CA ILE A 75 -0.18 -11.87 6.27
C ILE A 75 0.84 -11.23 5.34
N THR A 76 1.45 -12.00 4.44
CA THR A 76 2.46 -11.48 3.50
C THR A 76 1.85 -10.48 2.50
N ALA A 77 0.64 -10.73 2.00
CA ALA A 77 -0.10 -9.79 1.16
C ALA A 77 -0.35 -8.47 1.88
N PHE A 78 -0.79 -8.53 3.15
CA PHE A 78 -1.05 -7.35 3.95
C PHE A 78 0.23 -6.52 4.16
N ILE A 79 1.34 -7.17 4.53
CA ILE A 79 2.65 -6.50 4.72
C ILE A 79 3.13 -5.86 3.42
N ALA A 80 3.00 -6.56 2.28
CA ALA A 80 3.41 -6.05 0.97
C ALA A 80 2.63 -4.79 0.58
N VAL A 81 1.30 -4.84 0.66
CA VAL A 81 0.43 -3.70 0.36
C VAL A 81 0.71 -2.52 1.28
N TYR A 82 0.88 -2.80 2.58
CA TYR A 82 1.19 -1.79 3.57
C TYR A 82 2.52 -1.08 3.27
N ALA A 83 3.57 -1.82 2.92
CA ALA A 83 4.87 -1.25 2.57
C ALA A 83 4.79 -0.36 1.32
N ILE A 84 4.10 -0.81 0.27
CA ILE A 84 3.90 -0.03 -0.96
C ILE A 84 3.09 1.24 -0.66
N ALA A 85 2.03 1.14 0.12
CA ALA A 85 1.20 2.28 0.52
C ALA A 85 2.02 3.33 1.30
N LEU A 86 2.84 2.91 2.27
CA LEU A 86 3.72 3.81 3.00
C LEU A 86 4.73 4.52 2.09
N GLY A 87 5.33 3.80 1.15
CA GLY A 87 6.28 4.39 0.21
C GLY A 87 5.62 5.39 -0.75
N LEU A 88 4.39 5.13 -1.20
CA LEU A 88 3.62 6.03 -2.06
C LEU A 88 3.14 7.28 -1.32
N GLU A 89 2.62 7.12 -0.11
CA GLU A 89 2.23 8.25 0.75
C GLU A 89 3.46 9.08 1.15
N GLY A 90 4.61 8.45 1.34
CA GLY A 90 5.84 9.15 1.72
C GLY A 90 5.74 9.85 3.07
N PHE A 91 4.75 9.49 3.86
CA PHE A 91 4.51 10.02 5.20
C PHE A 91 4.04 8.88 6.10
N TYR A 92 4.63 8.79 7.28
CA TYR A 92 4.18 7.87 8.32
C TYR A 92 4.04 8.58 9.66
N LYS A 93 5.17 9.03 10.21
CA LYS A 93 5.22 9.91 11.41
C LYS A 93 5.92 11.23 11.12
N THR A 94 6.88 11.18 10.21
CA THR A 94 7.54 12.31 9.57
C THR A 94 7.55 12.07 8.06
N THR A 95 7.89 13.09 7.29
CA THR A 95 8.16 12.92 5.87
C THR A 95 9.28 11.90 5.65
N MET A 96 9.09 11.00 4.68
CA MET A 96 10.07 10.01 4.27
C MET A 96 10.98 10.57 3.17
N ASN A 97 12.26 10.21 3.22
CA ASN A 97 13.18 10.57 2.15
C ASN A 97 12.92 9.67 0.93
N ILE A 98 13.27 10.15 -0.27
CA ILE A 98 13.11 9.38 -1.53
C ILE A 98 13.71 7.96 -1.44
N PRO A 99 14.91 7.74 -0.86
CA PRO A 99 15.47 6.39 -0.73
C PRO A 99 14.61 5.47 0.14
N GLU A 100 14.02 5.98 1.23
CA GLU A 100 13.17 5.17 2.11
C GLU A 100 11.88 4.75 1.40
N ARG A 101 11.31 5.68 0.64
CA ARG A 101 10.12 5.43 -0.16
C ARG A 101 10.39 4.37 -1.22
N LEU A 102 11.48 4.51 -1.97
CA LEU A 102 11.86 3.55 -3.00
C LEU A 102 12.16 2.17 -2.41
N LEU A 103 12.87 2.12 -1.27
CA LEU A 103 13.20 0.85 -0.61
C LEU A 103 11.92 0.14 -0.15
N LEU A 104 10.97 0.87 0.48
CA LEU A 104 9.69 0.29 0.87
C LEU A 104 8.85 -0.19 -0.32
N ILE A 105 8.81 0.56 -1.41
CA ILE A 105 8.09 0.16 -2.64
C ILE A 105 8.73 -1.08 -3.25
N ILE A 106 10.05 -1.11 -3.42
CA ILE A 106 10.77 -2.23 -4.02
C ILE A 106 10.64 -3.48 -3.15
N SER A 107 10.84 -3.37 -1.83
CA SER A 107 10.68 -4.50 -0.92
C SER A 107 9.23 -4.99 -0.86
N GLY A 108 8.25 -4.09 -0.90
CA GLY A 108 6.84 -4.47 -0.98
C GLY A 108 6.51 -5.19 -2.28
N LEU A 109 7.05 -4.75 -3.43
CA LEU A 109 6.89 -5.43 -4.72
C LEU A 109 7.59 -6.79 -4.78
N LEU A 110 8.74 -6.93 -4.12
CA LEU A 110 9.43 -8.23 -4.01
C LEU A 110 8.61 -9.23 -3.20
N LEU A 111 8.04 -8.82 -2.05
CA LEU A 111 7.17 -9.65 -1.22
C LEU A 111 5.82 -9.97 -1.89
N PHE A 112 5.41 -9.11 -2.82
CA PHE A 112 4.20 -9.27 -3.61
C PHE A 112 4.35 -10.33 -4.70
N ALA A 113 5.52 -10.42 -5.33
CA ALA A 113 5.80 -11.36 -6.41
C ALA A 113 6.15 -12.76 -5.87
N PRO A 114 5.76 -13.85 -6.56
CA PRO A 114 6.07 -15.21 -6.14
C PRO A 114 7.55 -15.53 -6.42
N THR A 115 8.44 -15.03 -5.57
CA THR A 115 9.90 -15.10 -5.73
C THR A 115 10.56 -16.17 -4.86
N GLY A 116 9.77 -16.81 -3.98
CA GLY A 116 10.19 -17.90 -3.10
C GLY A 116 10.52 -17.44 -1.67
N LEU A 117 10.52 -18.39 -0.73
CA LEU A 117 10.61 -18.12 0.71
C LEU A 117 11.84 -17.27 1.11
N ALA A 118 12.98 -17.47 0.44
CA ALA A 118 14.20 -16.71 0.75
C ALA A 118 14.04 -15.23 0.43
N VAL A 119 13.43 -14.90 -0.72
CA VAL A 119 13.21 -13.51 -1.14
C VAL A 119 12.13 -12.87 -0.30
N ASP A 120 11.07 -13.62 0.06
CA ASP A 120 10.02 -13.15 0.97
C ASP A 120 10.57 -12.76 2.35
N LEU A 121 11.47 -13.59 2.90
CA LEU A 121 12.17 -13.30 4.16
C LEU A 121 13.03 -12.05 4.06
N ILE A 122 13.84 -11.93 3.00
CA ILE A 122 14.69 -10.76 2.77
C ILE A 122 13.82 -9.50 2.64
N ALA A 123 12.76 -9.54 1.83
CA ALA A 123 11.86 -8.42 1.63
C ALA A 123 11.16 -8.01 2.93
N THR A 124 10.71 -8.98 3.73
CA THR A 124 10.09 -8.72 5.04
C THR A 124 11.09 -8.07 6.00
N VAL A 125 12.33 -8.57 6.06
CA VAL A 125 13.40 -8.00 6.89
C VAL A 125 13.73 -6.57 6.45
N LEU A 126 13.79 -6.31 5.15
CA LEU A 126 14.03 -4.95 4.62
C LEU A 126 12.91 -3.98 5.00
N ILE A 127 11.64 -4.40 4.88
CA ILE A 127 10.48 -3.59 5.28
C ILE A 127 10.54 -3.27 6.78
N VAL A 128 10.80 -4.28 7.63
CA VAL A 128 10.89 -4.10 9.08
C VAL A 128 12.09 -3.22 9.46
N ALA A 129 13.26 -3.45 8.88
CA ALA A 129 14.45 -2.65 9.13
C ALA A 129 14.23 -1.18 8.73
N MET A 130 13.68 -0.92 7.55
CA MET A 130 13.44 0.42 7.04
C MET A 130 12.39 1.16 7.88
N THR A 131 11.29 0.49 8.26
CA THR A 131 10.27 1.10 9.13
C THR A 131 10.83 1.41 10.53
N LEU A 132 11.65 0.54 11.11
CA LEU A 132 12.32 0.79 12.39
C LEU A 132 13.33 1.93 12.32
N ILE A 133 14.15 1.99 11.26
CA ILE A 133 15.10 3.09 11.03
C ILE A 133 14.34 4.41 10.92
N HIS A 134 13.24 4.44 10.17
CA HIS A 134 12.40 5.62 10.04
C HIS A 134 11.84 6.05 11.41
N ILE A 135 11.25 5.13 12.19
CA ILE A 135 10.73 5.42 13.53
C ILE A 135 11.82 5.97 14.45
N ARG A 136 13.02 5.39 14.44
CA ARG A 136 14.17 5.86 15.24
C ARG A 136 14.59 7.27 14.83
N ARG A 137 14.61 7.58 13.54
CA ARG A 137 14.90 8.93 13.05
C ARG A 137 13.82 9.92 13.48
N THR A 138 12.55 9.56 13.36
CA THR A 138 11.43 10.40 13.78
C THR A 138 11.50 10.74 15.26
N ASN A 139 11.81 9.77 16.12
CA ASN A 139 11.93 10.00 17.56
C ASN A 139 13.05 11.00 17.90
N LYS A 140 14.19 10.97 17.18
CA LYS A 140 15.26 11.96 17.36
C LYS A 140 14.81 13.38 16.98
N ILE A 141 14.07 13.53 15.88
CA ILE A 141 13.57 14.83 15.41
C ILE A 141 12.57 15.43 16.41
N ARG A 142 11.67 14.59 16.97
CA ARG A 142 10.66 15.03 17.95
C ARG A 142 11.26 15.51 19.27
N ILE A 143 12.40 14.95 19.70
CA ILE A 143 13.10 15.36 20.93
C ILE A 143 13.83 16.71 20.73
N SER A 144 14.27 17.02 19.51
CA SER A 144 15.00 18.25 19.20
C SER A 144 14.13 19.51 18.97
N SER A 145 12.80 19.38 18.89
CA SER A 145 11.90 20.54 18.82
C SER A 145 11.47 20.91 20.24
N PRO A 146 12.09 21.90 20.92
CA PRO A 146 11.53 22.41 22.15
C PRO A 146 10.16 22.99 21.81
N THR A 147 9.17 22.61 22.60
CA THR A 147 7.84 23.20 22.64
C THR A 147 7.98 24.71 22.67
N LYS A 148 7.75 25.38 21.54
CA LYS A 148 7.43 26.80 21.52
C LYS A 148 6.00 26.93 22.03
N SER A 149 5.86 27.07 23.34
CA SER A 149 4.68 27.64 24.00
C SER A 149 4.77 29.16 23.94
#